data_AF-A0A4Q6BJB9-F1
#
_entry.id   AF-A0A4Q6BJB9-F1
#
_cell.length_a   1.000
_cell.length_b   1.000
_cell.length_c   1.000
_cell.angle_alpha   90.00
_cell.angle_beta   90.00
_cell.angle_gamma   90.00
#
_symmetry.space_group_name_H-M   'P 1'
#
loop_
_entity.id
_entity.type
_entity.pdbx_description
1 polymer ?
#
loop_
_entity_poly.entity_id
_entity_poly.type
_entity_poly.pdbx_seq_one_letter_code
_entity_poly.pdbx_strand_id
1 'polypeptide(L)'
;VCFSEQHRQAIYIAYELTREQLNNPVVKRAEDFREDDEFKSAGTYDFSNTIYERGHLAPAADMKWSAQAMADSFSMANITPQKKAMNHGRWLELEDMVRNWARKYGEVYIVMGPLLDDSLTKVGRSQVSLPKAHFKCVLEMTIQPEKSVCFVIPQDPNLTLADYTRTVDQVEALTGLDLFAALNDEIETRIEATNSFSDWMKGYNMKAASPAYFPAGGSSGDDSSRSPAPRKSAPRANSAAQSAPAAPGTFTCAPKYCSQLMRAEILLAAHLMRRSKVPLKSMRPQTPRQRRRRHPLRSPLSLTSAVPLSSALR
;
A
#
# COMPACT_ATOMS: atom_id res chain seq x y z
N VAL A 1 5.45 3.67 10.38
CA VAL A 1 4.01 3.30 10.50
C VAL A 1 3.20 4.54 10.87
N CYS A 2 2.20 4.88 10.08
CA CYS A 2 1.13 5.80 10.44
C CYS A 2 -0.09 4.95 10.79
N PHE A 3 -0.76 5.18 11.92
CA PHE A 3 -1.73 4.23 12.47
C PHE A 3 -3.09 4.89 12.77
N SER A 4 -4.17 4.14 12.54
CA SER A 4 -5.52 4.52 12.93
C SER A 4 -6.04 3.59 14.02
N GLU A 5 -6.22 4.13 15.23
CA GLU A 5 -6.88 3.40 16.32
C GLU A 5 -8.36 3.11 16.00
N GLN A 6 -9.01 3.97 15.21
CA GLN A 6 -10.40 3.77 14.76
C GLN A 6 -10.54 2.52 13.89
N HIS A 7 -9.57 2.29 13.00
CA HIS A 7 -9.57 1.12 12.11
C HIS A 7 -8.81 -0.09 12.67
N ARG A 8 -8.10 0.10 13.80
CA ARG A 8 -7.19 -0.88 14.42
C ARG A 8 -6.06 -1.34 13.48
N GLN A 9 -5.64 -0.48 12.56
CA GLN A 9 -4.71 -0.81 11.48
C GLN A 9 -3.84 0.39 11.11
N ALA A 10 -2.70 0.11 10.48
CA ALA A 10 -1.91 1.15 9.83
C ALA A 10 -2.71 1.82 8.72
N ILE A 11 -2.64 3.15 8.64
CA ILE A 11 -3.06 3.93 7.47
C ILE A 11 -2.06 3.67 6.34
N TYR A 12 -0.76 3.75 6.68
CA TYR A 12 0.31 3.37 5.78
C TYR A 12 1.60 3.05 6.54
N ILE A 13 2.49 2.32 5.87
CA ILE A 13 3.86 2.06 6.29
C ILE A 13 4.77 2.45 5.14
N ALA A 14 5.87 3.11 5.47
CA ALA A 14 6.91 3.45 4.53
C ALA A 14 8.26 2.91 5.02
N TYR A 15 9.06 2.38 4.10
CA TYR A 15 10.42 1.93 4.38
C TYR A 15 11.28 1.93 3.12
N GLU A 16 12.60 1.97 3.31
CA GLU A 16 13.60 1.73 2.28
C GLU A 16 13.95 0.24 2.28
N LEU A 17 14.06 -0.34 1.09
CA LEU A 17 14.53 -1.70 0.89
C LEU A 17 15.79 -1.70 0.02
N THR A 18 16.90 -2.18 0.56
CA THR A 18 18.18 -2.23 -0.15
C THR A 18 18.59 -3.65 -0.53
N ARG A 19 19.40 -3.76 -1.57
CA ARG A 19 20.06 -5.00 -1.99
C ARG A 19 20.88 -5.61 -0.85
N GLU A 20 21.55 -4.77 -0.06
CA GLU A 20 22.38 -5.21 1.07
C GLU A 20 21.54 -5.90 2.14
N GLN A 21 20.43 -5.26 2.54
CA GLN A 21 19.47 -5.84 3.50
C GLN A 21 18.94 -7.20 3.02
N LEU A 22 18.69 -7.34 1.71
CA LEU A 22 18.19 -8.57 1.12
C LEU A 22 19.26 -9.67 0.93
N ASN A 23 20.55 -9.31 0.85
CA ASN A 23 21.66 -10.24 0.65
C ASN A 23 22.30 -10.70 1.98
N ASN A 24 22.12 -9.94 3.06
CA ASN A 24 22.76 -10.19 4.36
C ASN A 24 21.71 -10.48 5.46
N PRO A 25 20.95 -11.59 5.36
CA PRO A 25 20.03 -11.97 6.43
C PRO A 25 20.80 -12.39 7.69
N VAL A 26 20.49 -11.77 8.82
CA VAL A 26 21.12 -12.06 10.12
C VAL A 26 20.19 -12.86 11.05
N VAL A 27 18.89 -12.90 10.74
CA VAL A 27 17.90 -13.66 11.51
C VAL A 27 17.02 -14.53 10.61
N LYS A 28 16.55 -15.65 11.18
CA LYS A 28 15.47 -16.46 10.59
C LYS A 28 14.14 -15.74 10.76
N ARG A 29 13.15 -16.13 9.95
CA ARG A 29 11.77 -15.66 10.11
C ARG A 29 11.27 -16.07 11.50
N ALA A 30 10.69 -15.11 12.23
CA ALA A 30 9.96 -15.37 13.48
C ALA A 30 8.51 -15.79 13.19
N GLU A 31 7.76 -16.18 14.20
CA GLU A 31 6.32 -16.47 14.12
C GLU A 31 5.57 -15.92 15.34
N ASP A 32 5.98 -14.73 15.81
CA ASP A 32 5.55 -14.15 17.08
C ASP A 32 4.69 -12.90 16.89
N PHE A 33 3.45 -13.13 16.43
CA PHE A 33 2.45 -12.06 16.34
C PHE A 33 2.04 -11.58 17.73
N ARG A 34 2.22 -10.29 18.00
CA ARG A 34 1.96 -9.69 19.31
C ARG A 34 1.30 -8.33 19.17
N GLU A 35 0.43 -8.01 20.10
CA GLU A 35 -0.19 -6.68 20.19
C GLU A 35 0.90 -5.60 20.31
N ASP A 36 0.59 -4.42 19.77
CA ASP A 36 1.50 -3.27 19.84
C ASP A 36 1.32 -2.53 21.16
N ASP A 37 2.44 -2.18 21.83
CA ASP A 37 2.42 -1.49 23.12
C ASP A 37 2.04 -0.01 23.01
N GLU A 38 2.12 0.59 21.82
CA GLU A 38 1.92 2.03 21.61
C GLU A 38 0.58 2.36 20.96
N PHE A 39 0.08 1.44 20.15
CA PHE A 39 -1.20 1.59 19.50
C PHE A 39 -2.20 0.61 20.06
N LYS A 40 -3.44 1.06 20.23
CA LYS A 40 -4.57 0.15 20.40
C LYS A 40 -4.86 -0.56 19.06
N SER A 41 -4.03 -1.55 18.75
CA SER A 41 -4.04 -2.37 17.55
C SER A 41 -5.02 -3.53 17.65
N ALA A 42 -5.15 -4.31 16.58
CA ALA A 42 -5.87 -5.58 16.62
C ALA A 42 -5.10 -6.63 17.42
N GLY A 43 -5.81 -7.55 18.07
CA GLY A 43 -5.23 -8.75 18.66
C GLY A 43 -5.25 -9.93 17.70
N THR A 44 -4.45 -10.97 17.96
CA THR A 44 -4.47 -12.20 17.16
C THR A 44 -5.83 -12.91 17.22
N TYR A 45 -6.56 -12.76 18.33
CA TYR A 45 -7.91 -13.28 18.51
C TYR A 45 -8.95 -12.65 17.57
N ASP A 46 -8.71 -11.44 17.04
CA ASP A 46 -9.65 -10.78 16.13
C ASP A 46 -9.77 -11.48 14.77
N PHE A 47 -8.78 -12.30 14.43
CA PHE A 47 -8.70 -13.06 13.18
C PHE A 47 -9.14 -14.52 13.34
N SER A 48 -9.31 -14.98 14.59
CA SER A 48 -9.71 -16.36 14.87
C SER A 48 -11.13 -16.64 14.38
N ASN A 49 -11.32 -17.78 13.72
CA ASN A 49 -12.59 -18.19 13.10
C ASN A 49 -13.12 -17.21 12.04
N THR A 50 -12.23 -16.46 11.39
CA THR A 50 -12.57 -15.61 10.25
C THR A 50 -11.95 -16.15 8.96
N ILE A 51 -12.40 -15.64 7.81
CA ILE A 51 -11.77 -15.92 6.52
C ILE A 51 -10.52 -15.04 6.24
N TYR A 52 -10.16 -14.16 7.18
CA TYR A 52 -9.07 -13.21 7.02
C TYR A 52 -7.83 -13.69 7.78
N GLU A 53 -6.68 -13.56 7.13
CA GLU A 53 -5.37 -13.84 7.68
C GLU A 53 -4.74 -12.56 8.25
N ARG A 54 -3.74 -12.75 9.11
CA ARG A 54 -2.87 -11.70 9.63
C ARG A 54 -1.86 -11.32 8.54
N GLY A 55 -2.32 -10.55 7.56
CA GLY A 55 -1.51 -10.12 6.43
C GLY A 55 -0.54 -9.02 6.83
N HIS A 56 0.74 -9.20 6.48
CA HIS A 56 1.75 -8.19 6.73
C HIS A 56 1.60 -7.05 5.73
N LEU A 57 1.79 -5.81 6.21
CA LEU A 57 2.13 -4.70 5.33
C LEU A 57 3.63 -4.76 5.01
N ALA A 58 4.51 -4.39 5.94
CA ALA A 58 5.94 -4.60 5.75
C ALA A 58 6.28 -6.09 5.98
N PRO A 59 6.67 -6.85 4.94
CA PRO A 59 6.74 -8.30 5.05
C PRO A 59 8.00 -8.73 5.81
N ALA A 60 7.86 -9.76 6.66
CA ALA A 60 8.98 -10.29 7.45
C ALA A 60 10.18 -10.73 6.58
N ALA A 61 9.94 -11.12 5.32
CA ALA A 61 11.00 -11.49 4.37
C ALA A 61 11.95 -10.31 4.03
N ASP A 62 11.45 -9.08 4.07
CA ASP A 62 12.23 -7.86 3.82
C ASP A 62 13.03 -7.42 5.06
N MET A 63 12.68 -7.95 6.24
CA MET A 63 13.21 -7.50 7.54
C MET A 63 14.25 -8.43 8.16
N LYS A 64 14.76 -9.40 7.40
CA LYS A 64 15.74 -10.41 7.88
C LYS A 64 17.12 -9.84 8.23
N TRP A 65 17.40 -8.58 7.89
CA TRP A 65 18.67 -7.90 8.12
C TRP A 65 18.84 -7.38 9.56
N SER A 66 17.80 -7.41 10.39
CA SER A 66 17.86 -7.01 11.79
C SER A 66 16.89 -7.81 12.65
N ALA A 67 17.33 -8.26 13.81
CA ALA A 67 16.47 -8.93 14.79
C ALA A 67 15.31 -8.03 15.23
N GLN A 68 15.58 -6.74 15.44
CA GLN A 68 14.54 -5.77 15.79
C GLN A 68 13.55 -5.58 14.63
N ALA A 69 14.04 -5.39 13.40
CA ALA A 69 13.15 -5.21 12.24
C ALA A 69 12.27 -6.45 12.01
N MET A 70 12.85 -7.65 12.16
CA MET A 70 12.11 -8.91 12.11
C MET A 70 11.03 -8.94 13.19
N ALA A 71 11.38 -8.67 14.45
CA ALA A 71 10.40 -8.62 15.53
C ALA A 71 9.30 -7.61 15.22
N ASP A 72 9.64 -6.38 14.84
CA ASP A 72 8.69 -5.30 14.54
C ASP A 72 7.73 -5.67 13.40
N SER A 73 8.17 -6.48 12.43
CA SER A 73 7.29 -6.97 11.35
C SER A 73 6.13 -7.86 11.86
N PHE A 74 6.25 -8.45 13.05
CA PHE A 74 5.18 -9.22 13.69
C PHE A 74 4.37 -8.42 14.72
N SER A 75 4.64 -7.13 14.93
CA SER A 75 3.71 -6.27 15.67
C SER A 75 2.37 -6.23 14.95
N MET A 76 1.26 -6.33 15.69
CA MET A 76 -0.08 -6.18 15.12
C MET A 76 -0.34 -4.78 14.54
N ALA A 77 0.50 -3.79 14.84
CA ALA A 77 0.48 -2.51 14.14
C ALA A 77 0.87 -2.60 12.65
N ASN A 78 1.61 -3.65 12.27
CA ASN A 78 2.00 -3.97 10.89
C ASN A 78 1.00 -4.90 10.18
N ILE A 79 -0.06 -5.31 10.86
CA ILE A 79 -0.98 -6.35 10.38
C ILE A 79 -2.31 -5.75 9.93
N THR A 80 -2.83 -6.28 8.83
CA THR A 80 -4.13 -5.92 8.24
C THR A 80 -4.88 -7.18 7.82
N PRO A 81 -6.23 -7.22 7.91
CA PRO A 81 -7.03 -8.34 7.40
C PRO A 81 -6.84 -8.51 5.89
N GLN A 82 -6.31 -9.67 5.51
CA GLN A 82 -6.13 -10.06 4.11
C GLN A 82 -6.76 -11.43 3.87
N LYS A 83 -7.55 -11.57 2.81
CA LYS A 83 -7.99 -12.91 2.39
C LYS A 83 -6.79 -13.69 1.83
N LYS A 84 -6.82 -15.01 2.00
CA LYS A 84 -5.78 -15.93 1.52
C LYS A 84 -5.44 -15.76 0.04
N ALA A 85 -6.44 -15.52 -0.81
CA ALA A 85 -6.24 -15.31 -2.25
C ALA A 85 -5.39 -14.07 -2.58
N MET A 86 -5.50 -13.02 -1.77
CA MET A 86 -4.65 -11.84 -1.89
C MET A 86 -3.29 -12.08 -1.21
N ASN A 87 -3.28 -12.44 0.07
CA ASN A 87 -2.09 -12.57 0.91
C ASN A 87 -1.06 -13.55 0.33
N HIS A 88 -1.48 -14.76 -0.03
CA HIS A 88 -0.60 -15.80 -0.60
C HIS A 88 -0.62 -15.82 -2.13
N GLY A 89 -1.32 -14.88 -2.77
CA GLY A 89 -1.43 -14.77 -4.23
C GLY A 89 -0.73 -13.51 -4.75
N ARG A 90 -1.52 -12.55 -5.26
CA ARG A 90 -0.97 -11.35 -5.91
C ARG A 90 -0.15 -10.45 -4.98
N TRP A 91 -0.45 -10.44 -3.69
CA TRP A 91 0.33 -9.65 -2.75
C TRP A 91 1.75 -10.21 -2.58
N LEU A 92 1.86 -11.53 -2.39
CA LEU A 92 3.15 -12.22 -2.32
C LEU A 92 3.96 -12.08 -3.63
N GLU A 93 3.30 -12.25 -4.78
CA GLU A 93 3.93 -12.03 -6.09
C GLU A 93 4.50 -10.61 -6.22
N LEU A 94 3.74 -9.60 -5.77
CA LEU A 94 4.19 -8.22 -5.77
C LEU A 94 5.37 -8.01 -4.81
N GLU A 95 5.33 -8.60 -3.61
CA GLU A 95 6.44 -8.55 -2.66
C GLU A 95 7.74 -9.13 -3.25
N ASP A 96 7.67 -10.28 -3.92
CA ASP A 96 8.83 -10.87 -4.59
C ASP A 96 9.34 -10.00 -5.74
N MET A 97 8.43 -9.40 -6.50
CA MET A 97 8.76 -8.48 -7.59
C MET A 97 9.54 -7.26 -7.07
N VAL A 98 9.08 -6.65 -5.99
CA VAL A 98 9.74 -5.49 -5.35
C VAL A 98 11.10 -5.85 -4.79
N ARG A 99 11.26 -7.02 -4.14
CA ARG A 99 12.57 -7.51 -3.70
C ARG A 99 13.56 -7.66 -4.86
N ASN A 100 13.11 -8.18 -5.99
CA ASN A 100 13.95 -8.32 -7.18
C ASN A 100 14.34 -6.97 -7.77
N TRP A 101 13.43 -5.99 -7.75
CA TRP A 101 13.77 -4.61 -8.13
C TRP A 101 14.80 -3.97 -7.21
N ALA A 102 14.66 -4.12 -5.89
CA ALA A 102 15.66 -3.66 -4.94
C ALA A 102 17.04 -4.30 -5.20
N ARG A 103 17.09 -5.61 -5.47
CA ARG A 103 18.34 -6.29 -5.88
C ARG A 103 18.89 -5.78 -7.21
N LYS A 104 18.05 -5.40 -8.16
CA LYS A 104 18.49 -4.91 -9.47
C LYS A 104 19.02 -3.48 -9.41
N TYR A 105 18.29 -2.58 -8.76
CA TYR A 105 18.57 -1.14 -8.75
C TYR A 105 19.45 -0.72 -7.56
N GLY A 106 19.57 -1.54 -6.52
CA GLY A 106 20.37 -1.24 -5.33
C GLY A 106 19.49 -0.87 -4.15
N GLU A 107 18.52 0.02 -4.35
CA GLU A 107 17.54 0.42 -3.35
C GLU A 107 16.22 0.83 -4.01
N VAL A 108 15.12 0.69 -3.25
CA VAL A 108 13.80 1.22 -3.59
C VAL A 108 13.13 1.76 -2.34
N TYR A 109 12.27 2.76 -2.52
CA TYR A 109 11.44 3.33 -1.45
C TYR A 109 10.01 2.83 -1.62
N ILE A 110 9.41 2.35 -0.54
CA ILE A 110 8.10 1.70 -0.55
C ILE A 110 7.18 2.43 0.39
N VAL A 111 5.96 2.71 -0.07
CA VAL A 111 4.84 3.17 0.77
C VAL A 111 3.64 2.28 0.50
N MET A 112 2.98 1.77 1.54
CA MET A 112 1.91 0.81 1.39
C MET A 112 0.91 0.83 2.54
N GLY A 113 -0.31 0.40 2.28
CA GLY A 113 -1.36 0.36 3.28
C GLY A 113 -2.68 -0.21 2.75
N PRO A 114 -3.67 -0.42 3.62
CA PRO A 114 -5.04 -0.69 3.22
C PRO A 114 -5.73 0.58 2.68
N LEU A 115 -6.74 0.40 1.81
CA LEU A 115 -7.72 1.46 1.55
C LEU A 115 -8.76 1.46 2.66
N LEU A 116 -8.75 2.50 3.49
CA LEU A 116 -9.60 2.64 4.68
C LEU A 116 -10.68 3.69 4.45
N ASP A 117 -11.90 3.36 4.82
CA ASP A 117 -13.03 4.28 4.84
C ASP A 117 -13.96 3.96 6.02
N ASP A 118 -14.74 4.94 6.47
CA ASP A 118 -15.61 4.81 7.65
C ASP A 118 -16.82 3.88 7.43
N SER A 119 -17.13 3.53 6.18
CA SER A 119 -18.22 2.62 5.81
C SER A 119 -17.81 1.15 5.80
N LEU A 120 -16.52 0.85 6.03
CA LEU A 120 -16.02 -0.52 6.04
C LEU A 120 -16.69 -1.35 7.13
N THR A 121 -17.00 -2.59 6.77
CA THR A 121 -17.41 -3.62 7.73
C THR A 121 -16.25 -3.93 8.68
N LYS A 122 -16.58 -4.47 9.85
CA LYS A 122 -15.60 -4.72 10.92
C LYS A 122 -15.63 -6.18 11.36
N VAL A 123 -14.52 -6.67 11.89
CA VAL A 123 -14.34 -8.04 12.39
C VAL A 123 -13.70 -8.04 13.77
N GLY A 124 -13.88 -9.14 14.51
CA GLY A 124 -13.25 -9.36 15.80
C GLY A 124 -13.85 -8.53 16.93
N ARG A 125 -13.32 -8.78 18.13
CA ARG A 125 -13.72 -8.10 19.37
C ARG A 125 -13.29 -6.63 19.34
N SER A 126 -12.14 -6.35 18.73
CA SER A 126 -11.57 -5.01 18.63
C SER A 126 -12.21 -4.15 17.53
N GLN A 127 -13.15 -4.71 16.76
CA GLN A 127 -13.83 -4.03 15.64
C GLN A 127 -12.83 -3.54 14.57
N VAL A 128 -11.96 -4.45 14.12
CA VAL A 128 -10.95 -4.19 13.09
C VAL A 128 -11.65 -3.98 11.74
N SER A 129 -11.38 -2.87 11.05
CA SER A 129 -11.99 -2.62 9.74
C SER A 129 -11.53 -3.63 8.70
N LEU A 130 -12.38 -3.96 7.72
CA LEU A 130 -12.08 -4.92 6.66
C LEU A 130 -11.86 -4.16 5.33
N PRO A 131 -10.60 -3.87 4.95
CA PRO A 131 -10.31 -3.14 3.71
C PRO A 131 -10.78 -3.91 2.49
N LYS A 132 -11.31 -3.20 1.48
CA LYS A 132 -11.70 -3.81 0.20
C LYS A 132 -10.48 -4.08 -0.71
N ALA A 133 -9.41 -3.33 -0.53
CA ALA A 133 -8.17 -3.43 -1.29
C ALA A 133 -6.99 -2.87 -0.49
N HIS A 134 -5.78 -3.15 -0.96
CA HIS A 134 -4.52 -2.65 -0.44
C HIS A 134 -3.72 -1.99 -1.55
N PHE A 135 -2.96 -0.96 -1.19
CA PHE A 135 -2.06 -0.28 -2.10
C PHE A 135 -0.59 -0.51 -1.73
N LYS A 136 0.28 -0.49 -2.74
CA LYS A 136 1.74 -0.43 -2.58
C LYS A 136 2.33 0.41 -3.70
N CYS A 137 3.00 1.49 -3.34
CA CYS A 137 3.73 2.38 -4.21
C CYS A 137 5.23 2.16 -4.03
N VAL A 138 5.96 2.13 -5.14
CA VAL A 138 7.40 1.85 -5.19
C VAL A 138 8.08 2.93 -6.02
N LEU A 139 9.17 3.47 -5.49
CA LEU A 139 9.95 4.54 -6.07
C LEU A 139 11.43 4.13 -6.19
N GLU A 140 12.03 4.47 -7.32
CA GLU A 140 13.47 4.34 -7.61
C GLU A 140 13.99 5.70 -8.08
N MET A 141 15.03 6.19 -7.40
CA MET A 141 15.59 7.53 -7.63
C MET A 141 17.05 7.49 -8.13
N THR A 142 17.68 6.32 -8.19
CA THR A 142 19.11 6.24 -8.49
C THR A 142 19.38 6.32 -9.99
N ILE A 143 18.42 5.99 -10.85
CA ILE A 143 18.55 6.12 -12.30
C ILE A 143 17.64 7.20 -12.89
N GLN A 144 18.03 7.73 -14.06
CA GLN A 144 17.21 8.68 -14.82
C GLN A 144 16.70 8.03 -16.12
N PRO A 145 15.42 8.26 -16.51
CA PRO A 145 14.39 8.89 -15.68
C PRO A 145 14.08 8.03 -14.44
N GLU A 146 13.74 8.71 -13.34
CA GLU A 146 13.28 8.08 -12.10
C GLU A 146 12.03 7.23 -12.37
N LYS A 147 11.79 6.23 -11.54
CA LYS A 147 10.70 5.28 -11.75
C LYS A 147 9.76 5.23 -10.56
N SER A 148 8.47 5.26 -10.87
CA SER A 148 7.40 5.14 -9.89
C SER A 148 6.33 4.18 -10.43
N VAL A 149 5.81 3.33 -9.56
CA VAL A 149 4.63 2.52 -9.86
C VAL A 149 3.88 2.25 -8.58
N CYS A 150 2.56 2.38 -8.63
CA CYS A 150 1.69 1.91 -7.57
C CYS A 150 0.86 0.71 -8.02
N PHE A 151 0.39 -0.06 -7.06
CA PHE A 151 -0.54 -1.16 -7.25
C PHE A 151 -1.72 -0.97 -6.31
N VAL A 152 -2.94 -1.27 -6.78
CA VAL A 152 -4.13 -1.38 -5.93
C VAL A 152 -4.75 -2.75 -6.15
N ILE A 153 -4.60 -3.63 -5.16
CA ILE A 153 -4.98 -5.06 -5.25
C ILE A 153 -6.19 -5.31 -4.37
N PRO A 154 -7.31 -5.82 -4.93
CA PRO A 154 -8.50 -6.16 -4.15
C PRO A 154 -8.28 -7.45 -3.34
N GLN A 155 -9.11 -7.65 -2.31
CA GLN A 155 -9.07 -8.85 -1.45
C GLN A 155 -9.24 -10.19 -2.21
N ASP A 156 -9.94 -10.17 -3.34
CA ASP A 156 -10.14 -11.34 -4.21
C ASP A 156 -9.58 -11.03 -5.61
N PRO A 157 -8.25 -11.01 -5.78
CA PRO A 157 -7.65 -10.63 -7.05
C PRO A 157 -7.80 -11.72 -8.10
N ASN A 158 -8.18 -11.33 -9.31
CA ASN A 158 -8.44 -12.22 -10.44
C ASN A 158 -7.74 -11.79 -11.74
N LEU A 159 -6.97 -10.69 -11.71
CA LEU A 159 -6.19 -10.18 -12.85
C LEU A 159 -4.68 -10.32 -12.60
N THR A 160 -3.88 -9.90 -13.57
CA THR A 160 -2.42 -9.84 -13.43
C THR A 160 -1.98 -8.60 -12.64
N LEU A 161 -0.73 -8.59 -12.14
CA LEU A 161 -0.20 -7.40 -11.46
C LEU A 161 -0.20 -6.15 -12.35
N ALA A 162 0.03 -6.32 -13.66
CA ALA A 162 0.02 -5.21 -14.61
C ALA A 162 -1.33 -4.47 -14.63
N ASP A 163 -2.43 -5.23 -14.56
CA ASP A 163 -3.80 -4.69 -14.58
C ASP A 163 -4.12 -3.88 -13.30
N TYR A 164 -3.43 -4.19 -12.21
CA TYR A 164 -3.58 -3.50 -10.92
C TYR A 164 -2.67 -2.27 -10.78
N THR A 165 -1.86 -1.94 -11.79
CA THR A 165 -0.96 -0.79 -11.72
C THR A 165 -1.71 0.54 -11.75
N ARG A 166 -1.20 1.53 -11.03
CA ARG A 166 -1.73 2.89 -10.91
C ARG A 166 -0.56 3.89 -10.87
N THR A 167 -0.86 5.14 -11.20
CA THR A 167 0.04 6.27 -10.90
C THR A 167 -0.01 6.58 -9.40
N VAL A 168 0.90 7.40 -8.89
CA VAL A 168 0.85 7.86 -7.48
C VAL A 168 -0.37 8.76 -7.28
N ASP A 169 -0.62 9.72 -8.18
CA ASP A 169 -1.82 10.60 -8.15
C ASP A 169 -3.12 9.81 -7.97
N GLN A 170 -3.25 8.67 -8.64
CA GLN A 170 -4.44 7.83 -8.56
C GLN A 170 -4.59 7.19 -7.18
N VAL A 171 -3.50 6.83 -6.52
CA VAL A 171 -3.53 6.28 -5.15
C VAL A 171 -3.77 7.38 -4.12
N GLU A 172 -3.20 8.57 -4.31
CA GLU A 172 -3.49 9.74 -3.47
C GLU A 172 -4.97 10.13 -3.53
N ALA A 173 -5.56 10.14 -4.72
CA ALA A 173 -6.99 10.39 -4.89
C ALA A 173 -7.88 9.36 -4.15
N LEU A 174 -7.40 8.11 -4.00
CA LEU A 174 -8.11 7.05 -3.28
C LEU A 174 -7.91 7.11 -1.77
N THR A 175 -6.77 7.61 -1.31
CA THR A 175 -6.34 7.54 0.10
C THR A 175 -6.45 8.87 0.84
N GLY A 176 -6.46 9.98 0.11
CA GLY A 176 -6.32 11.33 0.67
C GLY A 176 -4.92 11.63 1.23
N LEU A 177 -3.92 10.79 0.93
CA LEU A 177 -2.52 10.98 1.33
C LEU A 177 -1.76 11.80 0.28
N ASP A 178 -0.69 12.43 0.74
CA ASP A 178 0.36 13.10 -0.05
C ASP A 178 1.60 12.18 0.05
N LEU A 179 1.81 11.35 -0.97
CA LEU A 179 2.77 10.25 -1.01
C LEU A 179 4.07 10.74 -1.64
N PHE A 180 5.19 10.51 -0.97
CA PHE A 180 6.50 11.03 -1.40
C PHE A 180 6.65 12.57 -1.32
N ALA A 181 5.78 13.23 -0.54
CA ALA A 181 5.74 14.66 -0.15
C ALA A 181 7.06 15.38 0.21
N ALA A 182 8.14 14.62 0.39
CA ALA A 182 9.49 15.10 0.70
C ALA A 182 10.37 15.29 -0.54
N LEU A 183 9.90 14.88 -1.71
CA LEU A 183 10.52 15.22 -2.98
C LEU A 183 10.36 16.73 -3.24
N ASN A 184 11.17 17.26 -4.16
CA ASN A 184 10.90 18.60 -4.65
C ASN A 184 9.73 18.56 -5.63
N ASP A 185 8.95 19.65 -5.67
CA ASP A 185 7.70 19.76 -6.42
C ASP A 185 7.85 19.37 -7.90
N GLU A 186 9.00 19.65 -8.54
CA GLU A 186 9.22 19.34 -9.96
C GLU A 186 9.39 17.83 -10.21
N ILE A 187 10.20 17.16 -9.38
CA ILE A 187 10.36 15.71 -9.45
C ILE A 187 9.04 15.03 -9.09
N GLU A 188 8.45 15.44 -7.98
CA GLU A 188 7.18 14.94 -7.43
C GLU A 188 6.08 14.97 -8.50
N THR A 189 5.76 16.15 -9.04
CA THR A 189 4.75 16.33 -10.10
C THR A 189 4.97 15.40 -11.29
N ARG A 190 6.24 15.17 -11.67
CA ARG A 190 6.56 14.33 -12.83
C ARG A 190 6.43 12.84 -12.52
N ILE A 191 6.91 12.39 -11.36
CA ILE A 191 6.86 10.98 -10.99
C ILE A 191 5.44 10.54 -10.62
N GLU A 192 4.62 11.44 -10.06
CA GLU A 192 3.31 11.06 -9.55
C GLU A 192 2.27 10.86 -10.65
N ALA A 193 2.42 11.62 -11.74
CA ALA A 193 1.58 11.53 -12.94
C ALA A 193 1.92 10.31 -13.82
N THR A 194 3.07 9.67 -13.62
CA THR A 194 3.57 8.62 -14.51
C THR A 194 3.41 7.23 -13.91
N ASN A 195 2.92 6.27 -14.71
CA ASN A 195 3.01 4.85 -14.39
C ASN A 195 4.16 4.23 -15.21
N SER A 196 5.31 4.02 -14.58
CA SER A 196 6.50 3.50 -15.27
C SER A 196 6.61 1.97 -15.23
N PHE A 197 5.51 1.22 -15.01
CA PHE A 197 5.55 -0.24 -14.85
C PHE A 197 6.29 -0.96 -15.99
N SER A 198 6.07 -0.55 -17.24
CA SER A 198 6.78 -1.12 -18.39
C SER A 198 8.31 -0.96 -18.28
N ASP A 199 8.77 0.16 -17.73
CA ASP A 199 10.21 0.43 -17.52
C ASP A 199 10.80 -0.39 -16.38
N TRP A 200 10.00 -0.73 -15.37
CA TRP A 200 10.39 -1.67 -14.33
C TRP A 200 10.56 -3.09 -14.87
N MET A 201 9.73 -3.46 -15.84
CA MET A 201 9.73 -4.80 -16.46
C MET A 201 10.81 -5.00 -17.53
N LYS A 202 11.46 -3.93 -18.02
CA LYS A 202 12.58 -4.04 -18.99
C LYS A 202 13.72 -4.88 -18.42
N GLY A 203 13.99 -6.03 -19.03
CA GLY A 203 15.01 -6.97 -18.58
C GLY A 203 14.67 -7.71 -17.29
N TYR A 204 13.39 -7.68 -16.85
CA TYR A 204 12.91 -8.50 -15.76
C TYR A 204 12.58 -9.90 -16.28
N ASN A 205 13.31 -10.92 -15.82
CA ASN A 205 13.02 -12.29 -16.18
C ASN A 205 12.00 -12.90 -15.20
N MET A 206 10.73 -12.99 -15.61
CA MET A 206 9.66 -13.59 -14.80
C MET A 206 9.94 -15.05 -14.38
N LYS A 207 10.79 -15.78 -15.12
CA LYS A 207 11.15 -17.18 -14.80
C LYS A 207 12.22 -17.30 -13.72
N ALA A 208 12.98 -16.23 -13.46
CA ALA A 208 14.03 -16.19 -12.44
C ALA A 208 13.56 -15.55 -11.12
N ALA A 209 12.41 -14.89 -11.13
CA ALA A 209 11.71 -14.52 -9.90
C ALA A 209 11.33 -15.81 -9.18
N SER A 210 11.84 -15.99 -7.95
CA SER A 210 11.96 -17.27 -7.24
C SER A 210 10.79 -18.26 -7.45
N PRO A 211 11.08 -19.56 -7.70
CA PRO A 211 10.09 -20.65 -7.60
C PRO A 211 9.70 -20.96 -6.14
N ALA A 212 10.17 -20.16 -5.18
CA ALA A 212 9.89 -20.35 -3.78
C ALA A 212 8.48 -19.84 -3.50
N TYR A 213 7.56 -20.78 -3.22
CA TYR A 213 6.22 -20.56 -2.66
C TYR A 213 5.02 -20.59 -3.63
N PHE A 214 5.12 -21.32 -4.74
CA PHE A 214 3.93 -22.02 -5.25
C PHE A 214 4.06 -23.50 -4.85
N PRO A 215 3.44 -23.98 -3.76
CA PRO A 215 3.33 -25.42 -3.57
C PRO A 215 2.44 -25.94 -4.70
N ALA A 216 3.06 -26.62 -5.66
CA ALA A 216 2.36 -27.53 -6.54
C ALA A 216 1.60 -28.54 -5.65
N GLY A 217 0.27 -28.60 -5.83
CA GLY A 217 -0.59 -29.71 -5.40
C GLY A 217 -0.19 -30.42 -4.10
N GLY A 218 -0.48 -29.81 -2.96
CA GLY A 218 -0.51 -30.53 -1.68
C GLY A 218 -1.91 -31.07 -1.44
N SER A 219 -2.07 -32.39 -1.64
CA SER A 219 -3.22 -33.18 -1.18
C SER A 219 -3.54 -32.81 0.28
N SER A 220 -4.68 -32.15 0.48
CA SER A 220 -5.30 -32.05 1.80
C SER A 220 -5.81 -33.44 2.14
N GLY A 221 -5.11 -34.13 3.04
CA GLY A 221 -5.67 -35.29 3.72
C GLY A 221 -6.98 -34.90 4.39
N ASP A 222 -8.05 -35.48 3.88
CA ASP A 222 -9.39 -35.45 4.45
C ASP A 222 -9.37 -35.97 5.88
N ASP A 223 -9.89 -35.17 6.81
CA ASP A 223 -10.59 -35.73 7.97
C ASP A 223 -11.75 -34.80 8.36
N SER A 224 -12.94 -35.09 7.84
CA SER A 224 -14.21 -34.70 8.45
C SER A 224 -15.37 -35.46 7.81
N SER A 225 -15.50 -36.72 8.17
CA SER A 225 -16.75 -37.46 7.98
C SER A 225 -17.83 -36.92 8.94
N ARG A 226 -18.68 -36.00 8.48
CA ARG A 226 -20.10 -35.95 8.90
C ARG A 226 -20.94 -35.05 7.99
N SER A 227 -21.87 -35.67 7.27
CA SER A 227 -22.90 -35.01 6.45
C SER A 227 -23.83 -34.09 7.26
N PRO A 228 -24.49 -33.14 6.60
CA PRO A 228 -25.93 -33.32 6.43
C PRO A 228 -26.50 -32.96 5.03
N ALA A 229 -27.69 -33.50 4.80
CA ALA A 229 -28.50 -33.50 3.58
C ALA A 229 -29.28 -32.16 3.34
N PRO A 230 -29.99 -31.98 2.19
CA PRO A 230 -30.07 -30.72 1.44
C PRO A 230 -31.40 -29.94 1.51
N ARG A 231 -31.38 -28.71 0.94
CA ARG A 231 -32.45 -27.87 0.30
C ARG A 231 -32.40 -26.42 0.83
N LYS A 232 -32.69 -25.32 0.11
CA LYS A 232 -33.45 -25.02 -1.13
C LYS A 232 -33.00 -23.64 -1.69
N SER A 233 -33.40 -23.37 -2.93
CA SER A 233 -33.01 -22.29 -3.86
C SER A 233 -33.66 -20.90 -3.68
N ALA A 234 -32.91 -19.88 -4.17
CA ALA A 234 -33.31 -18.62 -4.88
C ALA A 234 -33.71 -17.36 -4.06
N PRO A 235 -33.69 -16.12 -4.63
CA PRO A 235 -33.20 -15.67 -5.95
C PRO A 235 -32.18 -14.48 -5.92
N ARG A 236 -31.73 -14.16 -7.14
CA ARG A 236 -30.81 -13.08 -7.58
C ARG A 236 -31.44 -11.68 -7.48
N ALA A 237 -30.66 -10.66 -7.13
CA ALA A 237 -30.97 -9.27 -7.45
C ALA A 237 -29.68 -8.47 -7.72
N ASN A 238 -29.65 -7.83 -8.90
CA ASN A 238 -28.68 -6.83 -9.31
C ASN A 238 -29.00 -5.48 -8.65
N SER A 239 -27.98 -4.71 -8.29
CA SER A 239 -27.83 -3.31 -8.75
C SER A 239 -26.50 -2.74 -8.28
N ALA A 240 -25.79 -2.16 -9.24
CA ALA A 240 -24.60 -1.36 -9.02
C ALA A 240 -25.02 0.03 -8.51
N ALA A 241 -24.33 0.53 -7.50
CA ALA A 241 -24.27 1.96 -7.19
C ALA A 241 -22.85 2.27 -6.72
N GLN A 242 -22.12 3.04 -7.53
CA GLN A 242 -20.84 3.62 -7.20
C GLN A 242 -21.10 4.80 -6.26
N SER A 243 -20.53 4.78 -5.05
CA SER A 243 -20.52 5.92 -4.14
C SER A 243 -19.10 6.43 -3.96
N ALA A 244 -18.91 7.72 -4.18
CA ALA A 244 -17.66 8.45 -3.99
C ALA A 244 -17.19 8.43 -2.52
N PRO A 245 -15.88 8.53 -2.25
CA PRO A 245 -15.36 8.47 -0.89
C PRO A 245 -15.61 9.77 -0.10
N ALA A 246 -15.84 9.61 1.20
CA ALA A 246 -16.04 10.66 2.19
C ALA A 246 -14.72 11.29 2.66
N ALA A 247 -14.78 12.51 3.19
CA ALA A 247 -13.66 13.34 3.61
C ALA A 247 -12.85 12.78 4.82
N PRO A 248 -11.58 13.19 5.03
CA PRO A 248 -10.66 12.51 5.94
C PRO A 248 -10.92 12.83 7.42
N GLY A 249 -10.99 11.76 8.24
CA GLY A 249 -10.96 11.83 9.70
C GLY A 249 -9.59 12.23 10.26
N THR A 250 -9.55 12.62 11.53
CA THR A 250 -8.33 13.08 12.23
C THR A 250 -7.35 11.92 12.46
N PHE A 251 -6.12 12.04 11.95
CA PHE A 251 -5.08 11.00 12.02
C PHE A 251 -4.09 11.25 13.18
N THR A 252 -3.71 10.19 13.89
CA THR A 252 -2.65 10.22 14.92
C THR A 252 -1.42 9.46 14.45
N CYS A 253 -0.34 10.17 14.10
CA CYS A 253 0.99 9.57 13.94
C CYS A 253 1.67 9.47 15.31
N ALA A 254 1.99 8.26 15.80
CA ALA A 254 2.80 8.12 17.02
C ALA A 254 4.29 8.45 16.78
N PRO A 255 4.97 9.11 17.73
CA PRO A 255 6.36 9.56 17.57
C PRO A 255 7.39 8.47 17.23
N LYS A 256 7.28 7.25 17.78
CA LYS A 256 8.25 6.17 17.50
C LYS A 256 8.28 5.78 16.03
N TYR A 257 7.12 5.78 15.40
CA TYR A 257 6.95 5.38 14.01
C TYR A 257 7.04 6.56 13.03
N CYS A 258 6.89 7.79 13.54
CA CYS A 258 7.22 9.03 12.85
C CYS A 258 8.73 9.13 12.56
N SER A 259 9.58 8.49 13.38
CA SER A 259 11.03 8.41 13.09
C SER A 259 11.37 7.60 11.83
N GLN A 260 10.52 6.65 11.42
CA GLN A 260 10.71 5.89 10.17
C GLN A 260 10.08 6.55 8.94
N LEU A 261 8.99 7.31 9.13
CA LEU A 261 8.38 8.13 8.08
C LEU A 261 9.24 9.34 7.74
N MET A 262 9.70 10.02 8.78
CA MET A 262 10.80 10.96 8.63
C MET A 262 12.03 10.26 8.10
N ARG A 263 12.34 8.98 8.35
CA ARG A 263 13.48 8.33 7.67
C ARG A 263 13.25 8.08 6.19
N ALA A 264 12.08 7.68 5.69
CA ALA A 264 11.92 7.56 4.23
C ALA A 264 12.04 8.94 3.57
N GLU A 265 11.42 9.97 4.14
CA GLU A 265 11.55 11.37 3.71
C GLU A 265 12.97 11.94 3.90
N ILE A 266 13.65 11.63 5.00
CA ILE A 266 15.05 12.02 5.34
C ILE A 266 16.05 11.20 4.54
N LEU A 267 15.78 9.94 4.21
CA LEU A 267 16.66 9.10 3.39
C LEU A 267 16.53 9.49 1.93
N LEU A 268 15.31 9.80 1.47
CA LEU A 268 15.05 10.40 0.16
C LEU A 268 15.69 11.80 0.07
N ALA A 269 15.48 12.65 1.08
CA ALA A 269 16.14 13.95 1.17
C ALA A 269 17.67 13.81 1.32
N ALA A 270 18.18 12.85 2.08
CA ALA A 270 19.62 12.60 2.24
C ALA A 270 20.24 12.03 0.97
N HIS A 271 19.51 11.20 0.21
CA HIS A 271 19.91 10.70 -1.10
C HIS A 271 20.01 11.86 -2.09
N LEU A 272 19.01 12.74 -2.13
CA LEU A 272 19.03 13.97 -2.92
C LEU A 272 20.21 14.89 -2.51
N MET A 273 20.43 15.08 -1.21
CA MET A 273 21.53 15.87 -0.65
C MET A 273 22.93 15.28 -0.91
N ARG A 274 23.07 13.97 -1.09
CA ARG A 274 24.35 13.33 -1.50
C ARG A 274 24.66 13.57 -2.98
N ARG A 275 23.64 13.82 -3.82
CA ARG A 275 23.78 14.08 -5.26
C ARG A 275 23.93 15.57 -5.59
N SER A 276 23.20 16.43 -4.88
CA SER A 276 23.35 17.88 -5.00
C SER A 276 24.44 18.37 -4.05
N LYS A 277 25.55 18.94 -4.54
CA LYS A 277 26.56 19.62 -3.72
C LYS A 277 26.00 20.91 -3.06
N VAL A 278 24.86 20.86 -2.37
CA VAL A 278 24.12 22.04 -1.87
C VAL A 278 24.09 22.03 -0.33
N PRO A 279 24.53 23.10 0.36
CA PRO A 279 24.62 23.14 1.82
C PRO A 279 23.26 23.29 2.53
N LEU A 280 23.15 22.69 3.72
CA LEU A 280 21.97 22.53 4.60
C LEU A 280 21.20 23.80 5.06
N LYS A 281 21.50 25.01 4.58
CA LYS A 281 21.08 26.26 5.26
C LYS A 281 19.77 26.91 4.79
N SER A 282 19.05 26.40 3.79
CA SER A 282 17.92 27.15 3.19
C SER A 282 16.51 26.58 3.38
N MET A 283 16.30 25.41 3.99
CA MET A 283 14.95 24.81 4.04
C MET A 283 14.40 24.73 5.47
N ARG A 284 13.43 25.61 5.78
CA ARG A 284 12.54 25.44 6.93
C ARG A 284 11.33 24.59 6.49
N PRO A 285 10.90 23.58 7.27
CA PRO A 285 9.68 22.85 6.98
C PRO A 285 8.46 23.79 7.03
N GLN A 286 7.64 23.78 5.98
CA GLN A 286 6.39 24.54 5.96
C GLN A 286 5.27 23.78 6.65
N THR A 287 4.42 24.50 7.37
CA THR A 287 3.30 23.89 8.12
C THR A 287 2.14 23.52 7.18
N PRO A 288 1.34 22.48 7.52
CA PRO A 288 0.19 22.05 6.73
C PRO A 288 -0.83 23.16 6.40
N ARG A 289 -0.88 24.20 7.25
CA ARG A 289 -1.80 25.34 7.12
C ARG A 289 -1.43 26.29 5.98
N GLN A 290 -0.16 26.30 5.55
CA GLN A 290 0.31 27.14 4.43
C GLN A 290 0.08 26.47 3.06
N ARG A 291 -0.02 25.13 3.01
CA ARG A 291 -0.23 24.36 1.78
C ARG A 291 -1.70 24.36 1.29
N ARG A 292 -2.69 24.37 2.20
CA ARG A 292 -4.13 24.41 1.85
C ARG A 292 -4.60 25.62 1.04
N ARG A 293 -3.80 26.70 0.94
CA ARG A 293 -4.17 27.89 0.16
C ARG A 293 -3.82 27.81 -1.33
N ARG A 294 -3.10 26.78 -1.79
CA ARG A 294 -2.56 26.75 -3.17
C ARG A 294 -3.29 25.83 -4.16
N HIS A 295 -4.16 24.95 -3.68
CA HIS A 295 -5.12 24.23 -4.53
C HIS A 295 -6.55 24.67 -4.22
N PRO A 296 -7.17 25.55 -5.02
CA PRO A 296 -8.60 25.74 -4.93
C PRO A 296 -9.26 24.44 -5.41
N LEU A 297 -10.09 23.84 -4.56
CA LEU A 297 -11.10 22.87 -4.95
C LEU A 297 -11.85 23.45 -6.16
N ARG A 298 -11.65 22.86 -7.35
CA ARG A 298 -12.45 23.23 -8.53
C ARG A 298 -13.90 22.88 -8.23
N SER A 299 -14.74 23.92 -8.14
CA SER A 299 -16.19 23.82 -8.07
C SER A 299 -16.76 23.22 -9.37
N PRO A 300 -17.92 22.53 -9.34
CA PRO A 300 -18.51 21.97 -10.54
C PRO A 300 -19.03 23.10 -11.45
N LEU A 301 -18.61 23.09 -12.71
CA LEU A 301 -19.08 24.02 -13.73
C LEU A 301 -20.60 23.87 -13.93
N SER A 302 -21.31 24.98 -13.73
CA SER A 302 -22.71 25.16 -14.11
C SER A 302 -22.86 25.16 -15.62
N LEU A 303 -23.70 24.27 -16.16
CA LEU A 303 -24.17 24.31 -17.54
C LEU A 303 -25.15 25.47 -17.73
N THR A 304 -24.68 26.59 -18.25
CA THR A 304 -25.52 27.60 -18.91
C THR A 304 -24.75 28.31 -20.02
N SER A 305 -25.02 27.97 -21.28
CA SER A 305 -25.16 28.98 -22.33
C SER A 305 -25.94 28.41 -23.51
N ALA A 306 -27.14 28.94 -23.69
CA ALA A 306 -27.90 28.84 -24.93
C ALA A 306 -27.15 29.55 -26.06
N VAL A 307 -27.17 28.98 -27.26
CA VAL A 307 -26.80 29.66 -28.52
C VAL A 307 -28.04 29.63 -29.42
N PRO A 308 -28.43 30.78 -30.02
CA PRO A 308 -29.62 30.86 -30.86
C PRO A 308 -29.32 30.38 -32.29
N LEU A 309 -30.25 29.62 -32.87
CA LEU A 309 -30.28 29.28 -34.29
C LEU A 309 -31.19 30.28 -35.03
N SER A 310 -30.60 31.06 -35.93
CA SER A 310 -31.31 31.83 -36.94
C SER A 310 -30.83 31.42 -38.34
N SER A 311 -31.74 30.78 -39.08
CA SER A 311 -32.07 30.94 -40.51
C SER A 311 -30.98 31.05 -41.60
N ALA A 312 -31.02 30.09 -42.55
CA ALA A 312 -30.95 30.30 -44.01
C ALA A 312 -31.43 29.02 -44.72
N LEU A 313 -32.72 28.87 -45.06
CA LEU A 313 -33.27 29.01 -46.43
C LEU A 313 -32.25 29.01 -47.59
N ARG A 314 -32.07 27.85 -48.23
CA ARG A 314 -32.43 27.55 -49.64
C ARG A 314 -32.29 26.06 -49.91
#